data_AF-A0A935SJI1-F1
#
_entry.id   AF-A0A935SJI1-F1
#
_cell.length_a   1.000
_cell.length_b   1.000
_cell.length_c   1.000
_cell.angle_alpha   90.00
_cell.angle_beta   90.00
_cell.angle_gamma   90.00
#
_symmetry.space_group_name_H-M   'P 1'
#
loop_
_entity.id
_entity.type
_entity.pdbx_description
1 polymer ?
#
loop_
_entity_poly.entity_id
_entity_poly.type
_entity_poly.pdbx_seq_one_letter_code
_entity_poly.pdbx_strand_id
1 'polypeptide(L)'
;MKKQLVLVCAGAVVVFVLFFGRTTAIKKPVAADNTNITIQSFSIQQSISAAKKTLTPSQLSHLTKIENNIRPDKVASQQIQAYTELANFWKDSTKKCRSLSLLYC
;
A
#
# COMPACT_ATOMS: atom_id res chain seq x y z
N MET A 1 54.59 -31.94 28.99
CA MET A 1 54.13 -30.89 28.06
C MET A 1 53.13 -31.42 27.01
N LYS A 2 52.12 -32.21 27.40
CA LYS A 2 51.11 -32.77 26.45
C LYS A 2 49.68 -32.40 26.86
N LYS A 3 49.42 -32.32 28.17
CA LYS A 3 48.12 -31.93 28.75
C LYS A 3 47.74 -30.48 28.45
N GLN A 4 48.71 -29.56 28.47
CA GLN A 4 48.48 -28.16 28.10
C GLN A 4 48.14 -28.00 26.61
N LEU A 5 48.79 -28.78 25.72
CA LEU A 5 48.50 -28.77 24.29
C LEU A 5 47.07 -29.27 24.01
N VAL A 6 46.66 -30.35 24.67
CA VAL A 6 45.29 -30.90 24.54
C VAL A 6 44.25 -29.89 25.02
N LEU A 7 44.51 -29.18 26.13
CA LEU A 7 43.59 -28.18 26.66
C LEU A 7 43.43 -26.99 25.70
N VAL A 8 44.53 -26.52 25.10
CA VAL A 8 44.50 -25.41 24.12
C VAL A 8 43.79 -25.83 22.83
N CYS A 9 44.07 -27.02 22.32
CA CYS A 9 43.39 -27.53 21.13
C CYS A 9 41.89 -27.74 21.36
N ALA A 10 41.49 -28.28 22.53
CA ALA A 10 40.08 -28.45 22.88
C ALA A 10 39.35 -27.10 22.96
N GLY A 11 39.96 -26.09 23.59
CA GLY A 11 39.42 -24.73 23.63
C GLY A 11 39.29 -24.11 22.24
N ALA A 12 40.31 -24.26 21.40
CA ALA A 12 40.30 -23.73 20.03
C ALA A 12 39.17 -24.35 19.18
N VAL A 13 38.95 -25.66 19.29
CA VAL A 13 37.87 -26.36 18.56
C VAL A 13 36.49 -25.86 19.00
N VAL A 14 36.27 -25.64 20.30
CA VAL A 14 34.99 -25.12 20.81
C VAL A 14 34.71 -23.72 20.25
N VAL A 15 35.69 -22.82 20.26
CA VAL A 15 35.53 -21.48 19.69
C VAL A 15 35.25 -21.55 18.18
N PHE A 16 35.94 -22.44 17.47
CA PHE A 16 35.74 -22.61 16.03
C PHE A 16 34.33 -23.11 15.70
N VAL A 17 33.80 -24.08 16.47
CA VAL A 17 32.44 -24.60 16.30
C VAL A 17 31.38 -23.57 16.68
N LEU A 18 31.62 -22.72 17.69
CA LEU A 18 30.66 -21.66 18.03
C LEU A 18 30.65 -20.51 17.02
N PHE A 19 31.79 -20.21 16.40
CA PHE A 19 31.91 -19.11 15.44
C PHE A 19 31.47 -19.51 14.01
N PHE A 20 31.75 -20.75 13.59
CA PHE A 20 31.39 -21.26 12.26
C PHE A 20 30.21 -22.24 12.26
N GLY A 21 29.78 -22.75 13.41
CA GLY A 21 28.57 -23.57 13.53
C GLY A 21 27.33 -22.69 13.37
N ARG A 22 26.39 -23.11 12.53
CA ARG A 22 25.08 -22.44 12.37
C ARG A 22 24.30 -22.56 13.69
N THR A 23 24.45 -21.60 14.58
CA THR A 23 23.68 -21.48 15.83
C THR A 23 22.28 -20.86 15.60
N THR A 24 21.79 -20.84 14.37
CA THR A 24 20.42 -20.45 14.10
C THR A 24 19.49 -21.59 14.49
N ALA A 25 18.68 -21.38 15.53
CA ALA A 25 17.61 -22.28 15.92
C ALA A 25 16.81 -22.72 14.68
N ILE A 26 16.62 -24.04 14.53
CA ILE A 26 15.72 -24.60 13.53
C ILE A 26 14.33 -24.01 13.80
N LYS A 27 13.91 -23.07 12.96
CA LYS A 27 12.55 -22.56 12.99
C LYS A 27 11.65 -23.73 12.58
N LYS A 28 10.97 -24.33 13.56
CA LYS A 28 9.85 -25.21 13.28
C LYS A 28 8.89 -24.43 12.37
N PRO A 29 8.43 -24.98 11.23
CA PRO A 29 7.42 -24.31 10.44
C PRO A 29 6.19 -24.16 11.34
N VAL A 30 5.93 -22.92 11.76
CA VAL A 30 4.63 -22.54 12.30
C VAL A 30 3.66 -22.83 11.15
N ALA A 31 2.70 -23.73 11.39
CA ALA A 31 1.62 -23.97 10.45
C ALA A 31 1.08 -22.61 10.01
N ALA A 32 1.01 -22.39 8.70
CA ALA A 32 0.47 -21.18 8.13
C ALA A 32 -0.87 -20.90 8.81
N ASP A 33 -0.90 -19.86 9.63
CA ASP A 33 -2.15 -19.26 10.03
C ASP A 33 -2.75 -18.78 8.71
N ASN A 34 -3.77 -19.50 8.24
CA ASN A 34 -4.65 -19.04 7.18
C ASN A 34 -5.51 -17.92 7.78
N THR A 35 -4.87 -16.90 8.33
CA THR A 35 -5.48 -15.60 8.43
C THR A 35 -5.62 -15.19 6.99
N ASN A 36 -6.81 -15.45 6.46
CA ASN A 36 -7.33 -14.79 5.29
C ASN A 36 -7.26 -13.30 5.63
N ILE A 37 -6.10 -12.69 5.37
CA ILE A 37 -6.02 -11.28 5.12
C ILE A 37 -6.85 -11.16 3.85
N THR A 38 -8.15 -10.98 4.03
CA THR A 38 -8.97 -10.31 3.04
C THR A 38 -8.27 -8.98 2.90
N ILE A 39 -7.33 -8.91 1.96
CA ILE A 39 -6.89 -7.66 1.39
C ILE A 39 -8.21 -7.11 0.89
N GLN A 40 -8.80 -6.20 1.66
CA GLN A 40 -10.01 -5.54 1.28
C GLN A 40 -9.62 -4.76 0.05
N SER A 41 -9.81 -5.40 -1.11
CA SER A 41 -9.33 -4.90 -2.37
C SER A 41 -10.19 -3.69 -2.65
N PHE A 42 -9.71 -2.54 -2.19
CA PHE A 42 -10.37 -1.28 -2.40
C PHE A 42 -10.31 -1.02 -3.90
N SER A 43 -11.35 -1.45 -4.60
CA SER A 43 -11.49 -1.21 -6.02
C SER A 43 -11.84 0.27 -6.16
N ILE A 44 -10.83 1.05 -6.51
CA ILE A 44 -10.96 2.48 -6.82
C ILE A 44 -12.10 2.71 -7.84
N GLN A 45 -12.29 1.77 -8.77
CA GLN A 45 -13.37 1.82 -9.75
C GLN A 45 -14.77 1.70 -9.12
N GLN A 46 -14.94 0.83 -8.12
CA GLN A 46 -16.22 0.67 -7.43
C GLN A 46 -16.56 1.89 -6.57
N SER A 47 -15.58 2.48 -5.88
CA SER A 47 -15.79 3.68 -5.07
C SER A 47 -16.07 4.92 -5.94
N ILE A 48 -15.37 5.08 -7.07
CA ILE A 48 -15.67 6.13 -8.06
C ILE A 48 -17.07 5.93 -8.65
N SER A 49 -17.47 4.70 -8.98
CA SER A 49 -18.80 4.42 -9.53
C SER A 49 -19.92 4.70 -8.53
N ALA A 50 -19.71 4.38 -7.25
CA ALA A 50 -20.64 4.73 -6.17
C ALA A 50 -20.74 6.25 -5.99
N ALA A 51 -19.61 6.96 -6.01
CA ALA A 51 -19.58 8.42 -5.93
C ALA A 51 -20.29 9.07 -7.13
N LYS A 52 -20.11 8.53 -8.34
CA LYS A 52 -20.80 9.01 -9.55
C LYS A 52 -22.33 8.96 -9.44
N LYS A 53 -22.89 7.98 -8.71
CA LYS A 53 -24.34 7.86 -8.47
C LYS A 53 -24.91 8.96 -7.56
N THR A 54 -24.08 9.58 -6.74
CA THR A 54 -24.49 10.66 -5.82
C THR A 54 -24.37 12.06 -6.43
N LEU A 55 -23.81 12.17 -7.63
CA LEU A 55 -23.65 13.43 -8.35
C LEU A 55 -24.98 13.90 -8.96
N THR A 56 -25.23 15.21 -8.94
CA THR A 56 -26.37 15.79 -9.64
C THR A 56 -26.17 15.74 -11.17
N PRO A 57 -27.23 15.75 -11.98
CA PRO A 57 -27.11 15.69 -13.44
C PRO A 57 -26.25 16.84 -14.02
N SER A 58 -26.27 18.02 -13.39
CA SER A 58 -25.40 19.15 -13.75
C SER A 58 -23.90 18.87 -13.50
N GLN A 59 -23.57 18.18 -12.40
CA GLN A 59 -22.20 17.81 -12.07
C GLN A 59 -21.68 16.68 -12.97
N LEU A 60 -22.56 15.77 -13.38
CA LEU A 60 -22.22 14.70 -14.31
C LEU A 60 -21.86 15.27 -15.69
N SER A 61 -22.64 16.24 -16.19
CA SER A 61 -22.31 16.96 -17.43
C SER A 61 -20.96 17.69 -17.36
N HIS A 62 -20.66 18.32 -16.22
CA HIS A 62 -19.38 18.98 -15.99
C HIS A 62 -18.21 17.98 -15.98
N LEU A 63 -18.38 16.84 -15.30
CA LEU A 63 -17.39 15.76 -15.27
C LEU A 63 -17.13 15.20 -16.67
N THR A 64 -18.17 14.96 -17.47
CA THR A 64 -18.03 14.49 -18.86
C THR A 64 -17.27 15.49 -19.72
N LYS A 65 -17.43 16.80 -19.52
CA LYS A 65 -16.63 17.82 -20.22
C LYS A 65 -15.14 17.72 -19.87
N ILE A 66 -14.81 17.55 -18.59
CA ILE A 66 -13.43 17.39 -18.14
C ILE A 66 -12.84 16.07 -18.67
N GLU A 67 -13.57 14.95 -18.59
CA GLU A 67 -13.15 13.65 -19.10
C GLU A 67 -12.89 13.69 -20.63
N ASN A 68 -13.73 14.38 -21.40
CA ASN A 68 -13.55 14.55 -22.84
C ASN A 68 -12.35 15.44 -23.21
N ASN A 69 -11.90 16.31 -22.30
CA ASN A 69 -10.71 17.13 -22.48
C ASN A 69 -9.41 16.37 -22.18
N ILE A 70 -9.48 15.25 -21.44
CA ILE A 70 -8.36 14.34 -21.18
C ILE A 70 -8.27 13.37 -22.36
N ARG A 71 -7.67 13.83 -23.46
CA ARG A 71 -7.30 12.95 -24.56
C ARG A 71 -5.77 12.81 -24.66
N PRO A 72 -5.27 11.61 -25.00
CA PRO A 72 -3.83 11.35 -25.10
C PRO A 72 -3.15 12.09 -26.28
N ASP A 73 -3.93 12.67 -27.20
CA ASP A 73 -3.46 13.45 -28.35
C ASP A 73 -3.25 14.95 -28.03
N LYS A 74 -3.52 15.39 -26.79
CA LYS A 74 -3.40 16.80 -26.37
C LYS A 74 -2.01 17.14 -25.86
N VAL A 75 -1.63 18.40 -26.04
CA VAL A 75 -0.37 18.98 -25.51
C VAL A 75 -0.32 18.83 -23.99
N ALA A 76 0.86 18.49 -23.45
CA ALA A 76 1.05 18.18 -22.02
C ALA A 76 0.50 19.26 -21.07
N SER A 77 0.57 20.54 -21.46
CA SER A 77 0.02 21.66 -20.66
C SER A 77 -1.50 21.61 -20.50
N GLN A 78 -2.23 21.22 -21.55
CA GLN A 78 -3.70 21.07 -21.50
C GLN A 78 -4.11 19.86 -20.67
N GLN A 79 -3.30 18.80 -20.72
CA GLN A 79 -3.53 17.61 -19.92
C GLN A 79 -3.35 17.89 -18.42
N ILE A 80 -2.34 18.66 -18.04
CA ILE A 80 -2.12 19.10 -16.65
C ILE A 80 -3.32 19.94 -16.16
N GLN A 81 -3.80 20.87 -16.98
CA GLN A 81 -4.97 21.68 -16.64
C GLN A 81 -6.22 20.82 -16.45
N ALA A 82 -6.50 19.90 -17.37
CA ALA A 82 -7.66 19.01 -17.28
C ALA A 82 -7.59 18.08 -16.05
N TYR A 83 -6.41 17.53 -15.71
CA TYR A 83 -6.26 16.74 -14.48
C TYR A 83 -6.39 17.59 -13.21
N THR A 84 -5.92 18.84 -13.24
CA THR A 84 -6.08 19.76 -12.11
C THR A 84 -7.55 20.11 -11.87
N GLU A 85 -8.32 20.36 -12.94
CA GLU A 85 -9.77 20.58 -12.87
C GLU A 85 -10.50 19.35 -12.34
N LEU A 86 -10.12 18.15 -12.80
CA LEU A 86 -10.67 16.89 -12.31
C LEU A 86 -10.39 16.71 -10.81
N ALA A 87 -9.16 16.96 -10.36
CA ALA A 87 -8.78 16.87 -8.96
C ALA A 87 -9.55 17.88 -8.09
N ASN A 88 -9.74 19.11 -8.55
CA ASN A 88 -10.53 20.12 -7.85
C ASN A 88 -12.01 19.72 -7.73
N PHE A 89 -12.60 19.14 -8.77
CA PHE A 89 -13.97 18.62 -8.74
C PHE A 89 -14.15 17.51 -7.68
N TRP A 90 -13.22 16.55 -7.62
CA TRP A 90 -13.27 15.50 -6.59
C TRP A 90 -12.95 16.02 -5.19
N LYS A 91 -12.09 17.03 -5.06
CA LYS A 91 -11.80 17.71 -3.79
C LYS A 91 -13.06 18.34 -3.20
N ASP A 92 -13.92 18.98 -3.99
CA ASP A 92 -15.17 19.54 -3.47
C ASP A 92 -16.22 18.46 -3.15
N SER A 93 -16.21 17.35 -3.90
CA SER A 93 -17.04 16.17 -3.58
C SER A 93 -16.69 15.55 -2.21
N THR A 94 -15.41 15.51 -1.84
CA THR A 94 -14.97 14.98 -0.54
C THR A 94 -15.22 15.93 0.64
N LYS A 95 -15.15 17.26 0.42
CA LYS A 95 -15.54 18.24 1.44
C LYS A 95 -17.01 18.13 1.82
N LYS A 96 -17.89 17.82 0.87
CA LYS A 96 -19.31 17.55 1.14
C LYS A 96 -19.48 16.32 2.04
N CYS A 97 -18.68 15.27 1.83
CA CYS A 97 -18.67 14.09 2.69
C CYS A 97 -18.19 14.41 4.13
N ARG A 98 -17.19 15.29 4.28
CA ARG A 98 -16.71 15.74 5.61
C ARG A 98 -17.80 16.45 6.42
N SER A 99 -18.67 17.23 5.78
CA SER A 99 -19.76 17.93 6.46
C SER A 99 -20.86 16.99 6.98
N LEU A 100 -21.05 15.82 6.37
CA LEU A 100 -22.04 14.81 6.80
C LEU A 100 -21.54 13.97 7.99
N SER A 101 -20.23 13.92 8.23
CA SER A 101 -19.65 13.26 9.42
C SER A 101 -19.90 14.02 10.73
N LEU A 102 -20.34 15.29 10.67
CA LEU A 102 -20.64 16.10 11.86
C LEU A 102 -22.13 16.12 12.23
N LEU A 103 -23.00 15.51 11.42
CA LEU A 103 -24.44 15.39 11.68
C LEU A 103 -24.89 13.95 12.00
N TYR A 104 -23.93 13.04 12.19
CA TYR A 104 -24.20 11.67 12.62
C TYR A 104 -23.27 11.30 13.79
N CYS A 105 -23.55 11.91 14.94
CA CYS A 105 -23.23 11.42 16.28
C CYS A 105 -24.40 11.75 17.20
#